data_AF-K2I0X9-F1
#
_entry.id   AF-K2I0X9-F1
#
_cell.length_a   1.000
_cell.length_b   1.000
_cell.length_c   1.000
_cell.angle_alpha   90.00
_cell.angle_beta   90.00
_cell.angle_gamma   90.00
#
_symmetry.space_group_name_H-M   'P 1'
#
loop_
_entity.id
_entity.type
_entity.pdbx_description
1 polymer ?
#
loop_
_entity_poly.entity_id
_entity_poly.type
_entity_poly.pdbx_seq_one_letter_code
_entity_poly.pdbx_strand_id
1 'polypeptide(L)'
;MRIATKDIIAIYKQLFNDGCIVCHKDFVCLHPVFGIPNLQVFMLMKGLATKKCVKETCNWRCLYWTLNDEGIAYLRQKLALPEDAVPSTLKQSIHTAVHEEAKQIQGERKLKRDFNAGKKPEMKKAE
;
A
#
# COMPACT_ATOMS: atom_id res chain seq x y z
N MET A 1 17.00 2.07 -25.61
CA MET A 1 16.42 3.42 -25.44
C MET A 1 17.06 4.06 -24.22
N ARG A 2 17.57 5.28 -24.36
CA ARG A 2 18.16 6.04 -23.24
C ARG A 2 17.05 6.90 -22.61
N ILE A 3 16.89 6.81 -21.30
CA ILE A 3 15.96 7.60 -20.50
C ILE A 3 16.80 8.46 -19.55
N ALA A 4 16.39 9.70 -19.29
CA ALA A 4 17.12 10.55 -18.34
C ALA A 4 17.07 9.93 -16.94
N THR A 5 18.17 10.04 -16.18
CA THR A 5 18.24 9.50 -14.82
C THR A 5 17.23 10.14 -13.88
N LYS A 6 16.93 11.44 -14.08
CA LYS A 6 15.92 12.18 -13.33
C LYS A 6 14.52 11.55 -13.49
N ASP A 7 14.16 11.22 -14.72
CA ASP A 7 12.87 10.63 -15.08
C ASP A 7 12.72 9.23 -14.49
N ILE A 8 13.78 8.42 -14.57
CA ILE A 8 13.83 7.08 -13.96
C ILE A 8 13.59 7.17 -12.45
N ILE A 9 14.32 8.08 -11.77
CA ILE A 9 14.20 8.27 -10.33
C ILE A 9 12.80 8.76 -9.96
N ALA A 10 12.22 9.69 -10.74
CA ALA A 10 10.87 10.19 -10.52
C ALA A 10 9.82 9.07 -10.60
N ILE A 11 9.91 8.23 -11.62
CA ILE A 11 8.98 7.11 -11.80
C ILE A 11 9.14 6.08 -10.67
N TYR A 12 10.37 5.74 -10.28
CA TYR A 12 10.62 4.80 -9.17
C TYR A 12 10.13 5.33 -7.83
N LYS A 13 10.32 6.64 -7.55
CA LYS A 13 9.81 7.26 -6.33
C LYS A 13 8.28 7.18 -6.27
N GLN A 14 7.59 7.51 -7.35
CA GLN A 14 6.13 7.44 -7.38
C GLN A 14 5.63 6.00 -7.27
N LEU A 15 6.24 5.06 -7.99
CA LEU A 15 5.90 3.64 -7.90
C LEU A 15 6.06 3.11 -6.46
N PHE A 16 7.10 3.54 -5.76
CA PHE A 16 7.32 3.16 -4.36
C PHE A 16 6.33 3.83 -3.40
N ASN A 17 6.03 5.12 -3.60
CA ASN A 17 5.10 5.85 -2.74
C ASN A 17 3.67 5.29 -2.85
N ASP A 18 3.17 5.16 -4.08
CA ASP A 18 1.80 4.74 -4.33
C ASP A 18 1.64 3.23 -4.26
N GLY A 19 2.70 2.46 -4.58
CA GLY A 19 2.67 1.01 -4.70
C GLY A 19 2.06 0.49 -6.01
N CYS A 20 1.57 1.39 -6.86
CA CYS A 20 1.04 1.08 -8.19
C CYS A 20 1.27 2.25 -9.16
N ILE A 21 1.16 1.97 -10.45
CA ILE A 21 1.22 2.99 -11.51
C ILE A 21 0.34 2.55 -12.69
N VAL A 22 -0.24 3.54 -13.37
CA VAL A 22 -1.14 3.33 -14.50
C VAL A 22 -0.64 4.11 -15.70
N CYS A 23 -0.53 3.46 -16.86
CA CYS A 23 -0.19 4.14 -18.11
C CYS A 23 -1.16 3.75 -19.21
N HIS A 24 -1.63 4.72 -19.98
CA HIS A 24 -2.38 4.44 -21.19
C HIS A 24 -1.42 3.98 -22.31
N LYS A 25 -1.84 3.02 -23.14
CA LYS A 25 -1.08 2.46 -24.26
C LYS A 25 -1.14 3.37 -25.49
N ASP A 26 -0.96 4.67 -25.26
CA ASP A 26 -0.76 5.70 -26.27
C ASP A 26 0.61 6.33 -26.05
N PHE A 27 1.59 5.90 -26.85
CA PHE A 27 3.00 6.19 -26.62
C PHE A 27 3.45 7.59 -27.07
N VAL A 28 2.60 8.30 -27.82
CA VAL A 28 2.83 9.69 -28.26
C VAL A 28 2.43 10.68 -27.15
N CYS A 29 1.49 10.30 -26.31
CA CYS A 29 0.99 11.15 -25.23
C CYS A 29 1.95 11.18 -24.03
N LEU A 30 1.85 12.26 -23.27
CA LEU A 30 2.53 12.41 -21.99
C LEU A 30 1.69 11.78 -20.88
N HIS A 31 2.37 11.23 -19.88
CA HIS A 31 1.73 10.70 -18.69
C HIS A 31 1.26 11.88 -17.82
N PRO A 32 -0.01 11.92 -17.36
CA PRO A 32 -0.59 13.07 -16.65
C PRO A 32 0.17 13.45 -15.38
N VAL A 33 0.61 12.45 -14.58
CA VAL A 33 1.34 12.69 -13.33
C VAL A 33 2.78 13.18 -13.51
N PHE A 34 3.51 12.67 -14.51
CA PHE A 34 4.95 12.92 -14.64
C PHE A 34 5.31 13.96 -15.69
N GLY A 35 4.43 14.22 -16.66
CA GLY A 35 4.78 15.00 -17.86
C GLY A 35 5.84 14.31 -18.74
N ILE A 36 6.07 13.01 -18.54
CA ILE A 36 7.05 12.19 -19.28
C ILE A 36 6.31 11.42 -20.39
N PRO A 37 6.90 11.17 -21.57
CA PRO A 37 6.29 10.34 -22.60
C PRO A 37 5.95 8.93 -22.09
N ASN A 38 4.75 8.45 -22.39
CA ASN A 38 4.26 7.13 -21.97
C ASN A 38 5.18 5.98 -22.40
N LEU A 39 5.87 6.14 -23.54
CA LEU A 39 6.84 5.14 -24.02
C LEU A 39 7.98 4.90 -23.01
N GLN A 40 8.49 5.96 -22.37
CA GLN A 40 9.58 5.85 -21.40
C GLN A 40 9.11 5.10 -20.16
N VAL A 41 7.91 5.42 -19.66
CA VAL A 41 7.28 4.72 -18.53
C VAL A 41 7.07 3.25 -18.87
N PHE A 42 6.50 2.96 -20.04
CA PHE A 42 6.25 1.59 -20.50
C PHE A 42 7.54 0.76 -20.61
N MET A 43 8.60 1.29 -21.21
CA MET A 43 9.86 0.55 -21.35
C MET A 43 10.55 0.31 -20.01
N LEU A 44 10.46 1.27 -19.08
CA LEU A 44 10.99 1.13 -17.74
C LEU A 44 10.23 0.05 -16.95
N MET A 45 8.89 0.07 -17.00
CA MET A 45 8.04 -0.91 -16.33
C MET A 45 8.20 -2.30 -16.93
N LYS A 46 8.33 -2.41 -18.25
CA LYS A 46 8.63 -3.68 -18.93
C LYS A 46 9.93 -4.31 -18.38
N GLY A 47 10.95 -3.50 -18.12
CA GLY A 47 12.20 -3.97 -17.52
C GLY A 47 12.10 -4.38 -16.04
N LEU A 48 11.10 -3.86 -15.31
CA LEU A 48 10.80 -4.32 -13.95
C LEU A 48 9.94 -5.60 -13.95
N ALA A 49 9.02 -5.73 -14.90
CA ALA A 49 8.18 -6.90 -15.06
C ALA A 49 9.02 -8.15 -15.40
N THR A 50 10.03 -8.03 -16.28
CA THR A 50 10.94 -9.14 -16.58
C THR A 50 11.76 -9.61 -15.38
N LYS A 51 12.00 -8.72 -14.41
CA LYS A 51 12.67 -9.02 -13.14
C LYS A 51 11.71 -9.50 -12.05
N LYS A 52 10.42 -9.66 -12.35
CA LYS A 52 9.35 -10.07 -11.40
C LYS A 52 9.12 -9.09 -10.23
N CYS A 53 9.71 -7.90 -10.29
CA CYS A 53 9.51 -6.85 -9.28
C CYS A 53 8.08 -6.30 -9.27
N VAL A 54 7.37 -6.42 -10.39
CA VAL A 54 6.06 -5.81 -10.62
C VAL A 54 5.17 -6.81 -11.33
N LYS A 55 3.89 -6.85 -10.95
CA LYS A 55 2.85 -7.57 -11.68
C LYS A 55 2.19 -6.63 -12.69
N GLU A 56 2.15 -7.06 -13.94
CA GLU A 56 1.51 -6.33 -15.04
C GLU A 56 0.08 -6.84 -15.27
N THR A 57 -0.85 -5.93 -15.54
CA THR A 57 -2.21 -6.23 -15.98
C THR A 57 -2.61 -5.23 -17.05
N CYS A 58 -3.13 -5.72 -18.17
CA CYS A 58 -3.59 -4.87 -19.27
C CYS A 58 -5.12 -4.99 -19.39
N ASN A 59 -5.82 -3.86 -19.35
CA ASN A 59 -7.25 -3.81 -19.64
C ASN A 59 -7.59 -2.57 -20.45
N TRP A 60 -8.35 -2.74 -21.54
CA TRP A 60 -8.83 -1.66 -22.41
C TRP A 60 -7.76 -0.60 -22.76
N ARG A 61 -6.60 -1.06 -23.25
CA ARG A 61 -5.42 -0.22 -23.56
C ARG A 61 -4.83 0.54 -22.36
N CYS A 62 -5.28 0.31 -21.14
CA CYS A 62 -4.63 0.77 -19.93
C CYS A 62 -3.75 -0.33 -19.35
N LEU A 63 -2.52 0.03 -19.01
CA LEU A 63 -1.56 -0.84 -18.34
C LEU A 63 -1.51 -0.47 -16.86
N TYR A 64 -1.73 -1.46 -16.03
CA TYR A 64 -1.69 -1.38 -14.58
C TYR A 64 -0.49 -2.19 -14.12
N TRP A 65 0.34 -1.57 -13.29
CA TRP A 65 1.47 -2.20 -12.67
C TRP A 65 1.35 -2.07 -11.16
N THR A 66 1.38 -3.22 -10.49
CA THR A 66 1.32 -3.31 -9.03
C THR A 66 2.64 -3.85 -8.50
N LEU A 67 3.17 -3.23 -7.45
CA LEU A 67 4.44 -3.62 -6.87
C LEU A 67 4.32 -4.93 -6.08
N ASN A 68 5.31 -5.83 -6.24
CA ASN A 68 5.44 -7.05 -5.45
C ASN A 68 6.48 -6.86 -4.32
N ASP A 69 6.54 -7.78 -3.36
CA ASP A 69 7.51 -7.72 -2.24
C ASP A 69 8.97 -7.68 -2.71
N GLU A 70 9.32 -8.47 -3.73
CA GLU A 70 10.65 -8.43 -4.38
C GLU A 70 10.93 -7.06 -5.02
N GLY A 71 9.90 -6.41 -5.56
CA GLY A 71 9.99 -5.08 -6.13
C GLY A 71 10.20 -3.99 -5.08
N ILE A 72 9.60 -4.13 -3.90
CA ILE A 72 9.83 -3.24 -2.76
C ILE A 72 11.31 -3.31 -2.37
N ALA A 73 11.87 -4.51 -2.21
CA ALA A 73 13.29 -4.70 -1.90
C ALA A 73 14.20 -4.12 -2.99
N TYR A 74 13.87 -4.34 -4.27
CA TYR A 74 14.61 -3.79 -5.40
C TYR A 74 14.64 -2.25 -5.40
N LEU A 75 13.48 -1.62 -5.18
CA LEU A 75 13.37 -0.16 -5.17
C LEU A 75 14.07 0.46 -3.97
N ARG A 76 14.08 -0.20 -2.79
CA ARG A 76 14.86 0.25 -1.62
C ARG A 76 16.36 0.34 -1.95
N GLN A 77 16.92 -0.69 -2.57
CA GLN A 77 18.33 -0.69 -2.99
C GLN A 77 18.61 0.38 -4.07
N LYS A 78 17.69 0.59 -5.01
CA LYS A 78 17.86 1.57 -6.09
C LYS A 78 17.70 3.03 -5.66
N LEU A 79 16.83 3.30 -4.69
CA LEU A 79 16.56 4.64 -4.18
C LEU A 79 17.36 4.96 -2.91
N ALA A 80 18.10 3.99 -2.37
CA ALA A 80 18.80 4.09 -1.08
C ALA A 80 17.87 4.53 0.07
N LEU A 81 16.69 3.90 0.13
CA LEU A 81 15.71 4.14 1.19
C LEU A 81 15.96 3.20 2.38
N PRO A 82 15.65 3.63 3.61
CA PRO A 82 15.71 2.76 4.78
C PRO A 82 14.73 1.58 4.65
N GLU A 83 15.03 0.47 5.32
CA GLU A 83 14.21 -0.76 5.24
C GLU A 83 12.79 -0.58 5.80
N ASP A 84 12.60 0.35 6.72
CA ASP A 84 11.31 0.69 7.33
C ASP A 84 10.35 1.42 6.38
N ALA A 85 10.85 1.93 5.25
CA ALA A 85 10.00 2.61 4.30
C ALA A 85 9.10 1.59 3.60
N VAL A 86 7.78 1.81 3.70
CA VAL A 86 6.74 0.91 3.19
C VAL A 86 5.82 1.68 2.24
N PRO A 87 5.46 1.12 1.07
CA PRO A 87 4.54 1.74 0.11
C PRO A 87 3.16 2.00 0.72
N SER A 88 2.41 2.95 0.16
CA SER A 88 1.08 3.30 0.67
C SER A 88 0.09 2.14 0.70
N THR A 89 0.24 1.14 -0.17
CA THR A 89 -0.63 -0.06 -0.22
C THR A 89 -0.55 -0.93 1.02
N LEU A 90 0.59 -0.93 1.73
CA LEU A 90 0.83 -1.76 2.91
C LEU A 90 0.64 -0.99 4.22
N LYS A 91 0.42 0.33 4.16
CA LYS A 91 0.09 1.12 5.34
C LYS A 91 -1.32 0.74 5.79
N GLN A 92 -1.45 0.34 7.05
CA GLN A 92 -2.75 0.03 7.64
C GLN A 92 -3.69 1.23 7.52
N SER A 93 -4.89 0.99 6.99
CA SER A 93 -5.90 2.03 6.91
C SER A 93 -6.39 2.37 8.33
N ILE A 94 -6.62 3.67 8.58
CA ILE A 94 -7.13 4.18 9.87
C ILE A 94 -8.45 3.48 10.23
N HIS A 95 -9.29 3.19 9.24
CA HIS A 95 -10.58 2.53 9.47
C HIS A 95 -10.42 1.10 10.01
N THR A 96 -9.39 0.38 9.57
CA THR A 96 -9.11 -0.97 10.08
C THR A 96 -8.59 -0.93 11.51
N ALA A 97 -7.68 0.02 11.82
CA ALA A 97 -7.13 0.20 13.16
C ALA A 97 -8.22 0.56 14.19
N VAL A 98 -9.11 1.51 13.85
CA VAL A 98 -10.24 1.90 14.72
C VAL A 98 -11.20 0.73 14.97
N HIS A 99 -11.41 -0.13 13.98
CA HIS A 99 -12.25 -1.32 14.15
C HIS A 99 -11.60 -2.36 15.09
N GLU A 100 -10.28 -2.54 15.04
CA GLU A 100 -9.55 -3.40 15.99
C GLU A 100 -9.62 -2.86 17.42
N GLU A 101 -9.40 -1.55 17.60
CA GLU A 101 -9.52 -0.88 18.90
C GLU A 101 -10.94 -0.97 19.47
N ALA A 102 -11.97 -0.72 18.65
CA ALA A 102 -13.36 -0.83 19.07
C ALA A 102 -13.73 -2.26 19.51
N LYS A 103 -13.16 -3.28 18.85
CA LYS A 103 -13.37 -4.70 19.18
C LYS A 103 -12.67 -5.08 20.48
N GLN A 104 -11.48 -4.55 20.75
CA GLN A 104 -10.77 -4.72 22.02
C GLN A 104 -11.52 -4.05 23.18
N ILE A 105 -11.96 -2.81 23.01
CA ILE A 105 -12.74 -2.07 24.02
C ILE A 105 -14.06 -2.77 24.33
N GLN A 106 -14.75 -3.34 23.32
CA GLN A 106 -15.96 -4.16 23.55
C GLN A 106 -15.67 -5.46 24.30
N GLY A 107 -14.55 -6.13 24.00
CA GLY A 107 -14.11 -7.33 24.70
C GLY A 107 -13.84 -7.07 26.19
N GLU A 108 -13.09 -6.00 26.50
CA GLU A 108 -12.82 -5.58 27.88
C GLU A 108 -14.08 -5.15 28.64
N ARG A 109 -15.00 -4.42 27.97
CA ARG A 109 -16.29 -4.04 28.55
C ARG A 109 -17.20 -5.22 28.83
N LYS A 110 -17.10 -6.33 28.08
CA LYS A 110 -17.84 -7.57 28.37
C LYS A 110 -17.23 -8.28 29.58
N LEU A 111 -15.91 -8.47 29.59
CA LEU A 111 -15.20 -9.12 30.70
C LEU A 111 -15.47 -8.42 32.05
N LYS A 112 -15.47 -7.07 32.08
CA LYS A 112 -15.81 -6.31 33.29
C LYS A 112 -17.27 -6.47 33.73
N ARG A 113 -18.21 -6.59 32.78
CA ARG A 113 -19.62 -6.82 33.09
C ARG A 113 -19.84 -8.21 33.68
N ASP A 114 -19.20 -9.23 33.10
CA ASP A 114 -19.30 -10.61 33.57
C ASP A 114 -18.64 -10.79 34.95
N PHE A 115 -17.52 -10.10 35.21
CA PHE A 115 -16.87 -10.08 36.52
C PHE A 115 -17.71 -9.39 37.60
N ASN A 116 -18.43 -8.31 37.26
CA ASN A 116 -19.27 -7.58 38.21
C ASN A 116 -20.62 -8.26 38.46
N ALA A 117 -21.14 -9.03 37.49
CA ALA A 117 -22.38 -9.78 37.63
C ALA A 117 -22.31 -10.89 38.71
N GLY A 118 -21.11 -11.38 39.03
CA GLY A 118 -20.88 -12.35 40.12
C GLY A 118 -20.88 -11.74 41.52
N LYS A 119 -20.82 -10.41 41.66
CA LYS A 119 -20.85 -9.70 42.96
C LYS A 119 -22.25 -9.13 43.24
N LYS A 120 -23.26 -10.00 43.34
CA LYS A 120 -24.59 -9.57 43.82
C LYS A 120 -24.54 -9.48 45.35
N PRO A 121 -24.73 -8.31 45.98
CA PRO A 121 -24.77 -8.22 47.44
C PRO A 121 -26.06 -8.88 47.94
N GLU A 122 -25.93 -9.98 48.70
CA GLU A 122 -27.05 -10.57 49.44
C GLU A 122 -27.59 -9.54 50.44
N MET A 123 -28.78 -9.01 50.17
CA MET A 123 -29.48 -8.15 51.10
C MET A 123 -29.97 -9.01 52.27
N LYS A 124 -29.36 -8.81 53.44
CA LYS A 124 -29.85 -9.37 54.70
C LYS A 124 -31.25 -8.80 54.95
N LYS A 125 -32.25 -9.69 55.02
CA LYS A 125 -33.63 -9.36 55.43
C LYS A 125 -33.58 -8.77 56.84
N ALA A 126 -34.01 -7.52 56.98
CA ALA A 126 -34.27 -6.93 58.28
C ALA A 126 -35.65 -7.39 58.78
N GLU A 127 -35.67 -7.74 60.06
CA GLU A 127 -36.80 -8.27 60.85
C GLU A 127 -37.99 -7.30 60.95
#